data_AF-A0A7V6Z3C1-F1
#
_entry.id   AF-A0A7V6Z3C1-F1
#
_cell.length_a   1.000
_cell.length_b   1.000
_cell.length_c   1.000
_cell.angle_alpha   90.00
_cell.angle_beta   90.00
_cell.angle_gamma   90.00
#
_symmetry.space_group_name_H-M   'P 1'
#
loop_
_entity.id
_entity.type
_entity.pdbx_description
1 polymer ?
#
loop_
_entity_poly.entity_id
_entity_poly.type
_entity_poly.pdbx_seq_one_letter_code
_entity_poly.pdbx_strand_id
1 'polypeptide(L)'
;MNELLNEVDRVIRSHGLLRRGQSVLVAVSGGLDSMVLLHLLGCLAEENRWRLTVAHLNHGLRGRSSDADERLVIRTAREMNLPVVTGRVDVEQEARNGRISIEMAAREVRHRFFARAAMERRIRTVALAHHQDDQVELFFLRLLRGSSTEGVGGMKWRSPSPASGRVQLVRPLLGCSRSDLMSYARAHRIRHREDASNATIDFQRNRIRHELLPLLQRFQPALNRVITRFMEVCASDADYVGTAAEQWLAASAGEFDRLHAAVQRRCIQRQLIRLGVEPAFDRIETLRTKPGQAVMVRPELTLRRGKDGRLEKVKTEAGGPAPGADRLKVALTGRSGRCRFAGAEIRWRISTSRGGAPPRRRTGREVFDADAVGSPIVLRHWQPGDRIQPIGMNRAVKLQDLFTNEKVPRERRRSLIVAATSAGDVFWVENMRISEQYKVKPATVRRLHWHWKR
;
A
#
# COMPACT_ATOMS: atom_id res chain seq x y z
N MET A 1 -18.96 20.43 -30.74
CA MET A 1 -18.34 21.38 -29.80
C MET A 1 -18.85 21.24 -28.36
N ASN A 2 -20.13 20.86 -28.13
CA ASN A 2 -20.70 20.61 -26.79
C ASN A 2 -20.67 19.15 -26.32
N GLU A 3 -19.98 18.24 -27.00
CA GLU A 3 -20.05 16.80 -26.70
C GLU A 3 -19.56 16.46 -25.29
N LEU A 4 -18.38 16.96 -24.88
CA LEU A 4 -17.86 16.75 -23.54
C LEU A 4 -18.75 17.40 -22.46
N LEU A 5 -19.30 18.59 -22.75
CA LEU A 5 -20.22 19.28 -21.84
C LEU A 5 -21.48 18.44 -21.59
N ASN A 6 -22.10 17.95 -22.66
CA ASN A 6 -23.29 17.11 -22.60
C ASN A 6 -23.01 15.76 -21.94
N GLU A 7 -21.84 15.18 -22.18
CA GLU A 7 -21.40 13.95 -21.52
C GLU A 7 -21.23 14.14 -20.01
N VAL A 8 -20.55 15.21 -19.60
CA VAL A 8 -20.34 15.51 -18.18
C VAL A 8 -21.66 15.85 -17.48
N ASP A 9 -22.57 16.58 -18.11
CA ASP A 9 -23.91 16.82 -17.56
C ASP A 9 -24.68 15.50 -17.38
N ARG A 10 -24.66 14.63 -18.38
CA ARG A 10 -25.27 13.28 -18.30
C ARG A 10 -24.69 12.47 -17.15
N VAL A 11 -23.37 12.46 -16.99
CA VAL A 11 -22.66 11.75 -15.91
C VAL A 11 -23.03 12.31 -14.54
N ILE A 12 -23.11 13.63 -14.39
CA ILE A 12 -23.51 14.29 -13.14
C ILE A 12 -24.93 13.86 -12.76
N ARG A 13 -25.86 13.81 -13.72
CA ARG A 13 -27.25 13.40 -13.49
C ARG A 13 -27.35 11.90 -13.20
N SER A 14 -26.76 11.04 -14.02
CA SER A 14 -26.88 9.58 -13.90
C SER A 14 -26.31 9.03 -12.60
N HIS A 15 -25.22 9.63 -12.11
CA HIS A 15 -24.59 9.23 -10.84
C HIS A 15 -25.07 10.06 -9.64
N GLY A 16 -25.99 11.03 -9.85
CA GLY A 16 -26.47 11.93 -8.82
C GLY A 16 -25.33 12.64 -8.09
N LEU A 17 -24.36 13.18 -8.84
CA LEU A 17 -23.17 13.83 -8.27
C LEU A 17 -23.52 15.17 -7.64
N LEU A 18 -24.36 15.95 -8.31
CA LEU A 18 -24.78 17.29 -7.91
C LEU A 18 -26.30 17.41 -8.03
N ARG A 19 -26.92 18.16 -7.12
CA ARG A 19 -28.34 18.50 -7.12
C ARG A 19 -28.54 19.93 -7.61
N ARG A 20 -29.71 20.23 -8.19
CA ARG A 20 -30.09 21.59 -8.54
C ARG A 20 -30.05 22.51 -7.30
N GLY A 21 -29.57 23.74 -7.44
CA GLY A 21 -29.50 24.72 -6.33
C GLY A 21 -28.36 24.51 -5.33
N GLN A 22 -27.55 23.47 -5.52
CA GLN A 22 -26.51 23.06 -4.58
C GLN A 22 -25.29 23.99 -4.61
N SER A 23 -24.67 24.20 -3.45
CA SER A 23 -23.35 24.82 -3.34
C SER A 23 -22.24 23.78 -3.52
N VAL A 24 -21.23 24.09 -4.33
CA VAL A 24 -20.15 23.17 -4.70
C VAL A 24 -18.80 23.85 -4.56
N LEU A 25 -17.87 23.21 -3.87
CA LEU A 25 -16.48 23.64 -3.81
C LEU A 25 -15.71 22.97 -4.96
N VAL A 26 -15.15 23.73 -5.89
CA VAL A 26 -14.38 23.18 -7.02
C VAL A 26 -12.89 23.23 -6.67
N ALA A 27 -12.24 22.08 -6.61
CA ALA A 27 -10.80 22.00 -6.37
C ALA A 27 -10.02 22.31 -7.65
N VAL A 28 -9.25 23.41 -7.64
CA VAL A 28 -8.55 23.90 -8.83
C VAL A 28 -7.05 24.02 -8.55
N SER A 29 -6.22 23.25 -9.25
CA SER A 29 -4.77 23.29 -9.12
C SER A 29 -4.10 24.29 -10.06
N GLY A 30 -4.79 24.73 -11.12
CA GLY A 30 -4.22 25.53 -12.21
C GLY A 30 -3.76 24.69 -13.42
N GLY A 31 -3.76 23.36 -13.26
CA GLY A 31 -3.48 22.41 -14.34
C GLY A 31 -4.70 22.15 -15.24
N LEU A 32 -4.44 21.63 -16.45
CA LEU A 32 -5.41 21.33 -17.51
C LEU A 32 -6.72 20.77 -16.95
N ASP A 33 -6.66 19.63 -16.27
CA ASP A 33 -7.83 18.86 -15.85
C ASP A 33 -8.73 19.68 -14.91
N SER A 34 -8.11 20.41 -13.98
CA SER A 34 -8.82 21.22 -13.00
C SER A 34 -9.43 22.49 -13.57
N MET A 35 -8.78 23.09 -14.57
CA MET A 35 -9.29 24.27 -15.27
C MET A 35 -10.45 23.88 -16.20
N VAL A 36 -10.37 22.72 -16.85
CA VAL A 36 -11.48 22.15 -17.64
C VAL A 36 -12.67 21.83 -16.76
N LEU A 37 -12.47 21.20 -15.59
CA LEU A 37 -13.54 20.96 -14.62
C LEU A 37 -14.24 22.27 -14.21
N LEU A 38 -13.46 23.30 -13.87
CA LEU A 38 -14.00 24.60 -13.48
C LEU A 38 -14.86 25.21 -14.59
N HIS A 39 -14.35 25.20 -15.83
CA HIS A 39 -15.07 25.73 -16.97
C HIS A 39 -16.38 24.97 -17.24
N LEU A 40 -16.33 23.64 -17.29
CA LEU A 40 -17.50 22.78 -17.51
C LEU A 40 -18.59 23.02 -16.44
N LEU A 41 -18.20 23.02 -15.17
CA LEU A 41 -19.16 23.29 -14.09
C LEU A 41 -19.69 24.73 -14.15
N GLY A 42 -18.87 25.70 -14.54
CA GLY A 42 -19.30 27.08 -14.75
C GLY A 42 -20.37 27.20 -15.83
N CYS A 43 -20.18 26.56 -17.00
CA CYS A 43 -21.17 26.53 -18.06
C CYS A 43 -22.49 25.88 -17.63
N LEU A 44 -22.43 24.82 -16.82
CA LEU A 44 -23.61 24.11 -16.33
C LEU A 44 -24.27 24.76 -15.11
N ALA A 45 -23.60 25.73 -14.46
CA ALA A 45 -24.03 26.28 -13.19
C ALA A 45 -25.31 27.09 -13.30
N GLU A 46 -25.49 27.86 -14.37
CA GLU A 46 -26.65 28.73 -14.55
C GLU A 46 -27.94 27.90 -14.68
N GLU A 47 -27.96 26.94 -15.62
CA GLU A 47 -29.10 26.05 -15.84
C GLU A 47 -29.46 25.28 -14.56
N ASN A 48 -28.46 24.80 -13.82
CA ASN A 48 -28.63 24.00 -12.62
C ASN A 48 -28.74 24.81 -11.31
N ARG A 49 -28.63 26.14 -11.38
CA ARG A 49 -28.59 27.05 -10.23
C ARG A 49 -27.52 26.69 -9.19
N TRP A 50 -26.37 26.22 -9.65
CA TRP A 50 -25.26 25.86 -8.74
C TRP A 50 -24.55 27.10 -8.23
N ARG A 51 -24.15 27.06 -6.96
CA ARG A 51 -23.32 28.10 -6.33
C ARG A 51 -21.90 27.57 -6.19
N LEU A 52 -21.04 27.93 -7.15
CA LEU A 52 -19.67 27.43 -7.20
C LEU A 52 -18.74 28.32 -6.36
N THR A 53 -17.83 27.69 -5.62
CA THR A 53 -16.72 28.34 -4.93
C THR A 53 -15.43 27.64 -5.31
N VAL A 54 -14.41 28.37 -5.76
CA VAL A 54 -13.11 27.83 -6.15
C VAL A 54 -12.23 27.64 -4.90
N ALA A 55 -11.55 26.49 -4.80
CA ALA A 55 -10.55 26.22 -3.78
C ALA A 55 -9.20 25.85 -4.41
N HIS A 56 -8.14 26.58 -4.05
CA HIS A 56 -6.78 26.34 -4.51
C HIS A 56 -5.82 26.16 -3.33
N LEU A 57 -4.96 25.15 -3.39
CA LEU A 57 -3.88 24.95 -2.43
C LEU A 57 -2.52 25.09 -3.12
N ASN A 58 -1.78 26.10 -2.71
CA ASN A 58 -0.38 26.27 -3.07
C ASN A 58 0.48 25.38 -2.15
N HIS A 59 1.15 24.37 -2.74
CA HIS A 59 1.89 23.34 -2.00
C HIS A 59 3.33 23.78 -1.64
N GLY A 60 3.77 24.99 -2.02
CA GLY A 60 5.10 25.51 -1.71
C GLY A 60 6.27 24.82 -2.43
N LEU A 61 6.02 23.73 -3.16
CA LEU A 61 7.05 22.86 -3.73
C LEU A 61 7.91 23.48 -4.85
N ARG A 62 7.48 24.59 -5.50
CA ARG A 62 8.14 25.12 -6.71
C ARG A 62 8.36 26.63 -6.72
N GLY A 63 8.35 27.25 -5.53
CA GLY A 63 8.52 28.69 -5.37
C GLY A 63 7.64 29.48 -6.37
N ARG A 64 8.29 30.28 -7.23
CA ARG A 64 7.64 31.18 -8.20
C ARG A 64 6.64 30.50 -9.15
N SER A 65 6.82 29.22 -9.48
CA SER A 65 5.89 28.52 -10.37
C SER A 65 4.56 28.22 -9.67
N SER A 66 4.60 27.81 -8.40
CA SER A 66 3.40 27.60 -7.59
C SER A 66 2.64 28.91 -7.36
N ASP A 67 3.35 30.03 -7.18
CA ASP A 67 2.71 31.34 -7.11
C ASP A 67 2.04 31.75 -8.42
N ALA A 68 2.58 31.32 -9.56
CA ALA A 68 2.00 31.61 -10.86
C ALA A 68 0.73 30.77 -11.13
N ASP A 69 0.69 29.52 -10.65
CA ASP A 69 -0.51 28.69 -10.67
C ASP A 69 -1.63 29.33 -9.83
N GLU A 70 -1.31 29.78 -8.61
CA GLU A 70 -2.24 30.49 -7.73
C GLU A 70 -2.81 31.76 -8.39
N ARG A 71 -1.94 32.59 -9.00
CA ARG A 71 -2.37 33.79 -9.74
C ARG A 71 -3.31 33.47 -10.90
N LEU A 72 -3.04 32.41 -11.67
CA LEU A 72 -3.90 31.99 -12.77
C LEU A 72 -5.29 31.59 -12.27
N VAL A 73 -5.35 30.79 -11.19
CA VAL A 73 -6.63 30.33 -10.63
C VAL A 73 -7.44 31.50 -10.08
N ILE A 74 -6.83 32.41 -9.32
CA ILE A 74 -7.50 33.60 -8.80
C ILE A 74 -8.04 34.46 -9.94
N ARG A 75 -7.25 34.69 -10.99
CA ARG A 75 -7.68 35.48 -12.15
C ARG A 75 -8.88 34.85 -12.83
N THR A 76 -8.82 33.54 -13.09
CA THR A 76 -9.90 32.82 -13.77
C THR A 76 -11.18 32.82 -12.93
N ALA A 77 -11.08 32.62 -11.61
CA ALA A 77 -12.23 32.69 -10.71
C ALA A 77 -12.89 34.09 -10.74
N ARG A 78 -12.08 35.17 -10.76
CA ARG A 78 -12.58 36.54 -10.87
C ARG A 78 -13.29 36.80 -12.20
N GLU A 79 -12.71 36.37 -13.32
CA GLU A 79 -13.33 36.51 -14.64
C GLU A 79 -14.67 35.77 -14.74
N MET A 80 -14.80 34.65 -14.03
CA MET A 80 -16.05 33.88 -13.93
C MET A 80 -17.00 34.37 -12.82
N ASN A 81 -16.67 35.47 -12.12
CA ASN A 81 -17.42 35.99 -10.96
C ASN A 81 -17.65 34.95 -9.83
N LEU A 82 -16.66 34.10 -9.58
CA LEU A 82 -16.74 33.04 -8.57
C LEU A 82 -15.95 33.40 -7.30
N PRO A 83 -16.49 33.15 -6.09
CA PRO A 83 -15.73 33.22 -4.85
C PRO A 83 -14.53 32.28 -4.87
N VAL A 84 -13.40 32.71 -4.33
CA VAL A 84 -12.16 31.91 -4.25
C VAL A 84 -11.67 31.79 -2.81
N VAL A 85 -11.19 30.60 -2.46
CA VAL A 85 -10.50 30.30 -1.20
C VAL A 85 -9.12 29.75 -1.57
N THR A 86 -8.07 30.40 -1.08
CA THR A 86 -6.70 29.93 -1.25
C THR A 86 -6.12 29.45 0.07
N GLY A 87 -5.15 28.55 -0.01
CA GLY A 87 -4.33 28.12 1.12
C GLY A 87 -2.90 27.91 0.66
N ARG A 88 -1.95 28.01 1.60
CA ARG A 88 -0.54 27.75 1.37
C ARG A 88 -0.01 26.84 2.45
N VAL A 89 0.74 25.81 2.06
CA VAL A 89 1.42 24.88 2.99
C VAL A 89 2.76 24.47 2.39
N ASP A 90 3.79 24.39 3.23
CA ASP A 90 5.05 23.76 2.86
C ASP A 90 4.93 22.23 3.01
N VAL A 91 4.77 21.55 1.88
CA VAL A 91 4.59 20.09 1.87
C VAL A 91 5.88 19.34 2.21
N GLU A 92 7.06 19.90 1.95
CA GLU A 92 8.31 19.24 2.32
C GLU A 92 8.46 19.17 3.83
N GLN A 93 8.12 20.27 4.51
CA GLN A 93 8.13 20.33 5.96
C GLN A 93 7.13 19.33 6.56
N GLU A 94 5.91 19.25 6.02
CA GLU A 94 4.90 18.27 6.44
C GLU A 94 5.34 16.81 6.22
N ALA A 95 5.98 16.53 5.07
CA ALA A 95 6.51 15.19 4.77
C ALA A 95 7.61 14.77 5.77
N ARG A 96 8.52 15.69 6.11
CA ARG A 96 9.58 15.47 7.11
C ARG A 96 8.99 15.23 8.50
N ASN A 97 8.04 16.05 8.92
CA ASN A 97 7.38 15.95 10.22
C ASN A 97 6.60 14.63 10.36
N GLY A 98 5.85 14.25 9.31
CA GLY A 98 5.07 13.01 9.29
C GLY A 98 5.89 11.74 9.02
N ARG A 99 7.16 11.87 8.62
CA ARG A 99 8.00 10.76 8.11
C ARG A 99 7.30 9.95 6.99
N ILE A 100 6.60 10.66 6.11
CA ILE A 100 5.87 10.11 4.96
C ILE A 100 6.46 10.63 3.66
N SER A 101 6.10 10.03 2.53
CA SER A 101 6.52 10.56 1.24
C SER A 101 5.88 11.92 0.95
N ILE A 102 6.57 12.75 0.16
CA ILE A 102 6.08 14.06 -0.29
C ILE A 102 4.71 13.92 -0.98
N GLU A 103 4.49 12.86 -1.77
CA GLU A 103 3.21 12.60 -2.42
C GLU A 103 2.08 12.34 -1.41
N MET A 104 2.35 11.54 -0.38
CA MET A 104 1.38 11.26 0.69
C MET A 104 1.07 12.53 1.49
N ALA A 105 2.09 13.31 1.86
CA ALA A 105 1.92 14.59 2.54
C ALA A 105 1.09 15.57 1.69
N ALA A 106 1.44 15.74 0.41
CA ALA A 106 0.72 16.59 -0.53
C ALA A 106 -0.77 16.19 -0.60
N ARG A 107 -1.04 14.89 -0.69
CA ARG A 107 -2.40 14.34 -0.75
C ARG A 107 -3.18 14.61 0.55
N GLU A 108 -2.55 14.36 1.70
CA GLU A 108 -3.19 14.53 3.01
C GLU A 108 -3.53 16.00 3.29
N VAL A 109 -2.54 16.89 3.12
CA VAL A 109 -2.71 18.34 3.30
C VAL A 109 -3.80 18.86 2.36
N ARG A 110 -3.81 18.42 1.10
CA ARG A 110 -4.83 18.78 0.12
C ARG A 110 -6.24 18.39 0.57
N HIS A 111 -6.43 17.15 1.02
CA HIS A 111 -7.73 16.71 1.52
C HIS A 111 -8.15 17.44 2.79
N ARG A 112 -7.23 17.71 3.72
CA ARG A 112 -7.49 18.51 4.92
C ARG A 112 -7.91 19.94 4.56
N PHE A 113 -7.19 20.58 3.64
CA PHE A 113 -7.52 21.92 3.15
C PHE A 113 -8.92 21.98 2.53
N PHE A 114 -9.23 21.08 1.59
CA PHE A 114 -10.56 21.07 0.95
C PHE A 114 -11.69 20.78 1.94
N ALA A 115 -11.48 19.86 2.88
CA ALA A 115 -12.47 19.58 3.91
C ALA A 115 -12.72 20.81 4.80
N ARG A 116 -11.64 21.48 5.24
CA ARG A 116 -11.74 22.72 6.03
C ARG A 116 -12.46 23.84 5.27
N ALA A 117 -12.01 24.13 4.04
CA ALA A 117 -12.61 25.18 3.21
C ALA A 117 -14.10 24.92 2.91
N ALA A 118 -14.46 23.66 2.67
CA ALA A 118 -15.86 23.27 2.48
C ALA A 118 -16.69 23.53 3.75
N MET A 119 -16.20 23.10 4.92
CA MET A 119 -16.90 23.28 6.19
C MET A 119 -17.07 24.76 6.58
N GLU A 120 -16.02 25.58 6.44
CA GLU A 120 -16.06 27.03 6.72
C GLU A 120 -17.10 27.76 5.85
N ARG A 121 -17.25 27.32 4.59
CA ARG A 121 -18.24 27.87 3.66
C ARG A 121 -19.61 27.18 3.73
N ARG A 122 -19.80 26.25 4.67
CA ARG A 122 -21.02 25.42 4.82
C ARG A 122 -21.38 24.64 3.54
N ILE A 123 -20.37 24.27 2.76
CA ILE A 123 -20.47 23.47 1.55
C ILE A 123 -20.21 22.00 1.91
N ARG A 124 -21.07 21.09 1.43
CA ARG A 124 -20.93 19.65 1.71
C ARG A 124 -20.30 18.86 0.58
N THR A 125 -20.06 19.47 -0.58
CA THR A 125 -19.58 18.76 -1.77
C THR A 125 -18.37 19.44 -2.39
N VAL A 126 -17.34 18.64 -2.64
CA VAL A 126 -16.10 19.06 -3.31
C VAL A 126 -15.97 18.31 -4.64
N ALA A 127 -15.89 19.04 -5.74
CA ALA A 127 -15.63 18.49 -7.06
C ALA A 127 -14.11 18.40 -7.32
N LEU A 128 -13.64 17.23 -7.77
CA LEU A 128 -12.24 16.94 -8.08
C LEU A 128 -12.11 16.55 -9.55
N ALA A 129 -11.02 16.99 -10.19
CA ALA A 129 -10.78 16.80 -11.62
C ALA A 129 -10.06 15.49 -11.96
N HIS A 130 -10.37 14.41 -11.23
CA HIS A 130 -9.83 13.10 -11.57
C HIS A 130 -10.48 12.57 -12.85
N HIS A 131 -9.68 12.00 -13.74
CA HIS A 131 -10.10 11.57 -15.07
C HIS A 131 -9.79 10.09 -15.34
N GLN A 132 -10.10 9.60 -16.55
CA GLN A 132 -9.98 8.18 -16.91
C GLN A 132 -8.55 7.65 -16.77
N ASP A 133 -7.54 8.41 -17.22
CA ASP A 133 -6.14 7.97 -17.10
C ASP A 133 -5.70 7.87 -15.63
N ASP A 134 -6.21 8.72 -14.73
CA ASP A 134 -5.95 8.58 -13.28
C ASP A 134 -6.48 7.24 -12.75
N GLN A 135 -7.61 6.75 -13.27
CA GLN A 135 -8.16 5.44 -12.91
C GLN A 135 -7.25 4.31 -13.36
N VAL A 136 -6.76 4.38 -14.59
CA VAL A 136 -5.87 3.37 -15.16
C VAL A 136 -4.54 3.33 -14.41
N GLU A 137 -3.97 4.49 -14.08
CA GLU A 137 -2.79 4.57 -13.23
C GLU A 137 -3.03 3.96 -11.85
N LEU A 138 -4.17 4.30 -11.23
CA LEU A 138 -4.54 3.75 -9.93
C LEU A 138 -4.77 2.24 -9.99
N PHE A 139 -5.33 1.72 -11.08
CA PHE A 139 -5.51 0.30 -11.32
C PHE A 139 -4.16 -0.42 -11.25
N PHE A 140 -3.16 0.02 -12.02
CA PHE A 140 -1.83 -0.61 -11.99
C PHE A 140 -1.15 -0.45 -10.63
N LEU A 141 -1.25 0.71 -9.99
CA LEU A 141 -0.72 0.89 -8.63
C LEU A 141 -1.33 -0.11 -7.64
N ARG A 142 -2.64 -0.33 -7.71
CA ARG A 142 -3.35 -1.25 -6.82
C ARG A 142 -3.10 -2.71 -7.17
N LEU A 143 -3.01 -3.04 -8.46
CA LEU A 143 -2.67 -4.38 -8.96
C LEU A 143 -1.27 -4.79 -8.49
N LEU A 144 -0.26 -3.93 -8.69
CA LEU A 144 1.11 -4.18 -8.25
C LEU A 144 1.27 -4.28 -6.73
N ARG A 145 0.33 -3.69 -5.97
CA ARG A 145 0.28 -3.81 -4.49
C ARG A 145 -0.50 -5.04 -4.01
N GLY A 146 -1.05 -5.87 -4.91
CA GLY A 146 -1.85 -7.03 -4.54
C GLY A 146 -3.21 -6.70 -3.95
N SER A 147 -3.84 -5.60 -4.41
CA SER A 147 -5.16 -5.19 -3.92
C SER A 147 -6.26 -6.17 -4.36
N SER A 148 -7.29 -6.34 -3.53
CA SER A 148 -8.49 -7.15 -3.85
C SER A 148 -9.33 -6.56 -5.00
N THR A 149 -10.36 -7.29 -5.45
CA THR A 149 -11.31 -6.85 -6.48
C THR A 149 -11.97 -5.50 -6.17
N GLU A 150 -12.33 -5.24 -4.91
CA GLU A 150 -12.82 -3.93 -4.46
C GLU A 150 -11.75 -2.84 -4.61
N GLY A 151 -10.50 -3.20 -4.33
CA GLY A 151 -9.36 -2.31 -4.52
C GLY A 151 -9.18 -1.97 -5.99
N VAL A 152 -9.15 -2.93 -6.90
CA VAL A 152 -8.91 -2.64 -8.32
C VAL A 152 -10.08 -1.92 -9.00
N GLY A 153 -11.28 -1.90 -8.40
CA GLY A 153 -12.43 -1.11 -8.87
C GLY A 153 -12.25 0.43 -8.88
N GLY A 154 -11.04 0.92 -8.59
CA GLY A 154 -10.68 2.32 -8.83
C GLY A 154 -11.24 3.33 -7.84
N MET A 155 -11.25 4.59 -8.25
CA MET A 155 -11.95 5.65 -7.54
C MET A 155 -13.45 5.57 -7.83
N LYS A 156 -14.27 5.83 -6.82
CA LYS A 156 -15.72 5.94 -7.00
C LYS A 156 -16.08 7.33 -7.55
N TRP A 157 -17.15 7.42 -8.33
CA TRP A 157 -17.73 8.70 -8.77
C TRP A 157 -18.04 9.65 -7.60
N ARG A 158 -18.46 9.06 -6.47
CA ARG A 158 -18.75 9.73 -5.21
C ARG A 158 -18.10 8.98 -4.04
N SER A 159 -17.41 9.69 -3.15
CA SER A 159 -16.79 9.09 -1.94
C SER A 159 -16.74 10.10 -0.80
N PRO A 160 -16.84 9.69 0.48
CA PRO A 160 -16.59 10.62 1.58
C PRO A 160 -15.15 11.15 1.52
N SER A 161 -14.92 12.36 2.02
CA SER A 161 -13.58 12.92 2.15
C SER A 161 -12.81 12.15 3.23
N PRO A 162 -11.55 11.75 2.99
CA PRO A 162 -10.75 11.07 3.99
C PRO A 162 -10.45 11.96 5.20
N ALA A 163 -10.52 13.30 5.05
CA ALA A 163 -10.32 14.25 6.14
C ALA A 163 -11.61 14.57 6.93
N SER A 164 -12.79 14.29 6.36
CA SER A 164 -14.07 14.51 7.04
C SER A 164 -15.21 13.76 6.34
N GLY A 165 -15.84 12.81 7.03
CA GLY A 165 -16.99 12.06 6.51
C GLY A 165 -18.23 12.94 6.22
N ARG A 166 -18.26 14.18 6.70
CA ARG A 166 -19.33 15.15 6.42
C ARG A 166 -19.22 15.82 5.04
N VAL A 167 -18.05 15.71 4.41
CA VAL A 167 -17.78 16.29 3.09
C VAL A 167 -17.75 15.17 2.05
N GLN A 168 -18.54 15.34 1.00
CA GLN A 168 -18.64 14.43 -0.13
C GLN A 168 -17.70 14.88 -1.25
N LEU A 169 -16.82 13.98 -1.70
CA LEU A 169 -16.02 14.18 -2.92
C LEU A 169 -16.78 13.63 -4.13
N VAL A 170 -16.83 14.41 -5.20
CA VAL A 170 -17.39 14.01 -6.50
C VAL A 170 -16.36 14.18 -7.61
N ARG A 171 -16.41 13.32 -8.63
CA ARG A 171 -15.43 13.27 -9.74
C ARG A 171 -16.15 13.27 -11.09
N PRO A 172 -16.62 14.44 -11.58
CA PRO A 172 -17.41 14.50 -12.81
C PRO A 172 -16.66 14.03 -14.07
N LEU A 173 -15.32 14.17 -14.09
CA LEU A 173 -14.49 13.84 -15.26
C LEU A 173 -13.99 12.40 -15.29
N LEU A 174 -14.43 11.54 -14.36
CA LEU A 174 -13.78 10.25 -14.12
C LEU A 174 -13.81 9.28 -15.31
N GLY A 175 -14.77 9.45 -16.22
CA GLY A 175 -14.89 8.70 -17.47
C GLY A 175 -14.24 9.38 -18.68
N CYS A 176 -13.83 10.64 -18.56
CA CYS A 176 -13.27 11.42 -19.66
C CYS A 176 -11.78 11.13 -19.83
N SER A 177 -11.31 10.98 -21.07
CA SER A 177 -9.88 10.79 -21.34
C SER A 177 -9.14 12.12 -21.26
N ARG A 178 -7.84 12.07 -20.93
CA ARG A 178 -6.99 13.28 -20.96
C ARG A 178 -6.98 13.95 -22.34
N SER A 179 -7.06 13.16 -23.42
CA SER A 179 -7.18 13.68 -24.80
C SER A 179 -8.44 14.51 -25.00
N ASP A 180 -9.59 14.08 -24.44
CA ASP A 180 -10.84 14.84 -24.56
C ASP A 180 -10.76 16.15 -23.80
N LEU A 181 -10.17 16.13 -22.59
CA LEU A 181 -9.94 17.34 -21.79
C LEU A 181 -9.03 18.32 -22.53
N MET A 182 -7.98 17.83 -23.20
CA MET A 182 -7.06 18.64 -23.98
C MET A 182 -7.74 19.25 -25.21
N SER A 183 -8.51 18.46 -25.96
CA SER A 183 -9.29 18.93 -27.11
C SER A 183 -10.30 20.00 -26.71
N TYR A 184 -11.02 19.78 -25.61
CA TYR A 184 -11.96 20.75 -25.06
C TYR A 184 -11.27 22.05 -24.61
N ALA A 185 -10.14 21.95 -23.89
CA ALA A 185 -9.37 23.12 -23.48
C ALA A 185 -8.88 23.95 -24.67
N ARG A 186 -8.44 23.31 -25.76
CA ARG A 186 -8.04 24.00 -27.00
C ARG A 186 -9.22 24.69 -27.67
N ALA A 187 -10.35 24.00 -27.83
CA ALA A 187 -11.55 24.53 -28.47
C ALA A 187 -12.10 25.76 -27.73
N HIS A 188 -12.09 25.74 -26.39
CA HIS A 188 -12.58 26.83 -25.54
C HIS A 188 -11.50 27.81 -25.08
N ARG A 189 -10.26 27.68 -25.60
CA ARG A 189 -9.12 28.54 -25.25
C ARG A 189 -8.88 28.66 -23.74
N ILE A 190 -9.04 27.55 -23.02
CA ILE A 190 -8.91 27.49 -21.56
C ILE A 190 -7.43 27.60 -21.18
N ARG A 191 -7.10 28.69 -20.48
CA ARG A 191 -5.75 28.91 -19.94
C ARG A 191 -5.48 27.91 -18.81
N HIS A 192 -4.37 27.22 -18.90
CA HIS A 192 -3.89 26.27 -17.90
C HIS A 192 -2.35 26.28 -17.89
N ARG A 193 -1.77 25.79 -16.79
CA ARG A 193 -0.32 25.62 -16.67
C ARG A 193 0.01 24.14 -16.60
N GLU A 194 1.07 23.72 -17.29
CA GLU A 194 1.56 22.36 -17.18
C GLU A 194 2.42 22.21 -15.93
N ASP A 195 2.16 21.13 -15.20
CA ASP A 195 2.87 20.80 -13.98
C ASP A 195 4.23 20.14 -14.36
N ALA A 196 5.34 20.84 -14.11
CA ALA A 196 6.69 20.34 -14.38
C ALA A 196 7.07 19.05 -13.62
N SER A 197 6.42 18.74 -12.48
CA SER A 197 6.65 17.48 -11.76
C SER A 197 5.99 16.28 -12.45
N ASN A 198 5.09 16.51 -13.42
CA ASN A 198 4.60 15.44 -14.26
C ASN A 198 5.71 14.86 -15.15
N ALA A 199 6.85 15.53 -15.31
CA ALA A 199 7.97 15.05 -16.14
C ALA A 199 8.97 14.15 -15.38
N THR A 200 8.92 14.08 -14.05
CA THR A 200 9.90 13.29 -13.28
C THR A 200 9.50 11.83 -13.19
N ILE A 201 10.46 10.90 -13.27
CA ILE A 201 10.21 9.44 -13.29
C ILE A 201 10.38 8.82 -11.88
N ASP A 202 10.75 9.61 -10.87
CA ASP A 202 11.05 9.12 -9.52
C ASP A 202 9.86 8.46 -8.81
N PHE A 203 8.64 8.80 -9.24
CA PHE A 203 7.41 8.30 -8.65
C PHE A 203 6.87 7.10 -9.43
N GLN A 204 6.46 6.04 -8.71
CA GLN A 204 5.88 4.83 -9.30
C GLN A 204 4.71 5.14 -10.23
N ARG A 205 3.91 6.16 -9.89
CA ARG A 205 2.80 6.64 -10.71
C ARG A 205 3.27 7.23 -12.05
N ASN A 206 4.33 8.03 -12.04
CA ASN A 206 4.90 8.62 -13.25
C ASN A 206 5.58 7.55 -14.12
N ARG A 207 6.22 6.55 -13.51
CA ARG A 207 6.72 5.36 -14.25
C ARG A 207 5.61 4.60 -14.96
N ILE A 208 4.47 4.40 -14.29
CA ILE A 208 3.31 3.78 -14.93
C ILE A 208 2.87 4.62 -16.13
N ARG A 209 2.72 5.93 -15.96
CA ARG A 209 2.29 6.85 -17.02
C ARG A 209 3.23 6.91 -18.22
N HIS A 210 4.54 6.99 -17.99
CA HIS A 210 5.53 7.29 -19.04
C HIS A 210 6.24 6.07 -19.61
N GLU A 211 6.34 4.98 -18.86
CA GLU A 211 7.01 3.74 -19.32
C GLU A 211 5.99 2.64 -19.62
N LEU A 212 5.16 2.29 -18.63
CA LEU A 212 4.32 1.10 -18.72
C LEU A 212 3.12 1.28 -19.65
N LEU A 213 2.35 2.36 -19.49
CA LEU A 213 1.15 2.57 -20.29
C LEU A 213 1.46 2.72 -21.78
N PRO A 214 2.48 3.50 -22.22
CA PRO A 214 2.83 3.58 -23.62
C PRO A 214 3.26 2.24 -24.21
N LEU A 215 3.96 1.40 -23.43
CA LEU A 215 4.34 0.06 -23.86
C LEU A 215 3.11 -0.84 -24.06
N LEU A 216 2.19 -0.85 -23.10
CA LEU A 216 0.97 -1.67 -23.18
C LEU A 216 0.02 -1.18 -24.29
N GLN A 217 -0.04 0.13 -24.53
CA GLN A 217 -0.84 0.71 -25.61
C GLN A 217 -0.36 0.27 -27.01
N ARG A 218 0.90 -0.13 -27.17
CA ARG A 218 1.38 -0.76 -28.43
C ARG A 218 0.73 -2.11 -28.71
N PHE A 219 0.33 -2.84 -27.67
CA PHE A 219 -0.39 -4.11 -27.82
C PHE A 219 -1.91 -3.92 -27.93
N GLN A 220 -2.44 -2.90 -27.26
CA GLN A 220 -3.86 -2.57 -27.26
C GLN A 220 -4.06 -1.06 -27.28
N PRO A 221 -4.31 -0.43 -28.45
CA PRO A 221 -4.48 1.01 -28.56
C PRO A 221 -5.62 1.57 -27.70
N ALA A 222 -6.69 0.81 -27.48
CA ALA A 222 -7.82 1.20 -26.64
C ALA A 222 -7.67 0.76 -25.17
N LEU A 223 -6.44 0.62 -24.66
CA LEU A 223 -6.12 0.05 -23.34
C LEU A 223 -6.93 0.68 -22.21
N ASN A 224 -7.03 2.01 -22.18
CA ASN A 224 -7.72 2.72 -21.11
C ASN A 224 -9.20 2.31 -21.03
N ARG A 225 -9.87 2.15 -22.18
CA ARG A 225 -11.26 1.70 -22.26
C ARG A 225 -11.43 0.25 -21.81
N VAL A 226 -10.50 -0.62 -22.19
CA VAL A 226 -10.51 -2.04 -21.78
C VAL A 226 -10.35 -2.16 -20.26
N ILE A 227 -9.37 -1.45 -19.68
CA ILE A 227 -9.11 -1.47 -18.25
C ILE A 227 -10.27 -0.88 -17.46
N THR A 228 -10.79 0.28 -17.86
CA THR A 228 -11.91 0.92 -17.14
C THR A 228 -13.17 0.06 -17.15
N ARG A 229 -13.50 -0.58 -18.28
CA ARG A 229 -14.60 -1.58 -18.33
C ARG A 229 -14.36 -2.76 -17.39
N PHE A 230 -13.14 -3.28 -17.34
CA PHE A 230 -12.78 -4.36 -16.40
C PHE A 230 -12.94 -3.91 -14.94
N MET A 231 -12.51 -2.69 -14.62
CA MET A 231 -12.66 -2.11 -13.28
C MET A 231 -14.13 -1.97 -12.88
N GLU A 232 -15.00 -1.56 -13.80
CA GLU A 232 -16.44 -1.45 -13.56
C GLU A 232 -17.08 -2.81 -13.22
N VAL A 233 -16.76 -3.85 -13.98
CA VAL A 233 -17.23 -5.22 -13.69
C VAL A 233 -16.73 -5.69 -12.33
N CYS A 234 -15.43 -5.52 -12.05
CA CYS A 234 -14.86 -5.88 -10.76
C CYS A 234 -15.49 -5.11 -9.59
N ALA A 235 -15.82 -3.83 -9.78
CA ALA A 235 -16.48 -3.01 -8.77
C ALA A 235 -17.91 -3.50 -8.51
N SER A 236 -18.67 -3.82 -9.57
CA SER A 236 -20.03 -4.38 -9.46
C SER A 236 -20.04 -5.72 -8.72
N ASP A 237 -19.16 -6.65 -9.11
CA ASP A 237 -19.04 -7.95 -8.45
C ASP A 237 -18.63 -7.80 -6.98
N ALA A 238 -17.70 -6.90 -6.69
CA ALA A 238 -17.26 -6.62 -5.33
C ALA A 238 -18.37 -6.00 -4.46
N ASP A 239 -19.24 -5.17 -5.05
CA ASP A 239 -20.39 -4.57 -4.38
C ASP A 239 -21.40 -5.64 -3.98
N TYR A 240 -21.81 -6.49 -4.92
CA TYR A 240 -22.72 -7.61 -4.66
C TYR A 240 -22.19 -8.55 -3.55
N VAL A 241 -20.92 -8.95 -3.64
CA VAL A 241 -20.26 -9.76 -2.59
C VAL A 241 -20.19 -9.00 -1.26
N GLY A 242 -19.99 -7.69 -1.31
CA GLY A 242 -20.01 -6.79 -0.17
C GLY A 242 -21.35 -6.79 0.57
N THR A 243 -22.45 -6.62 -0.16
CA THR A 243 -23.82 -6.63 0.36
C THR A 243 -24.19 -7.99 0.95
N ALA A 244 -23.90 -9.08 0.26
CA ALA A 244 -24.15 -10.43 0.77
C ALA A 244 -23.40 -10.69 2.09
N ALA A 245 -22.16 -10.21 2.19
CA ALA A 245 -21.39 -10.33 3.42
C ALA A 245 -21.93 -9.44 4.56
N GLU A 246 -22.43 -8.24 4.25
CA GLU A 246 -23.09 -7.37 5.24
C GLU A 246 -24.35 -8.00 5.80
N GLN A 247 -25.23 -8.50 4.93
CA GLN A 247 -26.46 -9.17 5.32
C GLN A 247 -26.17 -10.38 6.23
N TRP A 248 -25.19 -11.20 5.86
CA TRP A 248 -24.78 -12.34 6.69
C TRP A 248 -24.19 -11.89 8.03
N LEU A 249 -23.33 -10.86 8.06
CA LEU A 249 -22.75 -10.34 9.30
C LEU A 249 -23.78 -9.67 10.23
N ALA A 250 -24.90 -9.19 9.67
CA ALA A 250 -26.02 -8.64 10.43
C ALA A 250 -26.94 -9.74 10.99
N ALA A 251 -27.02 -10.90 10.33
CA ALA A 251 -27.77 -12.05 10.82
C ALA A 251 -27.05 -12.73 12.01
N SER A 252 -27.85 -13.16 13.00
CA SER A 252 -27.34 -13.79 14.23
C SER A 252 -27.07 -15.30 14.10
N ALA A 253 -27.55 -15.97 13.04
CA ALA A 253 -27.58 -17.44 12.95
C ALA A 253 -27.37 -17.97 11.51
N GLY A 254 -26.33 -17.51 10.81
CA GLY A 254 -26.03 -17.96 9.44
C GLY A 254 -24.97 -19.07 9.37
N GLU A 255 -25.17 -20.08 8.53
CA GLU A 255 -24.16 -21.10 8.25
C GLU A 255 -23.05 -20.56 7.31
N PHE A 256 -21.94 -20.11 7.90
CA PHE A 256 -20.80 -19.55 7.16
C PHE A 256 -20.27 -20.47 6.04
N ASP A 257 -20.20 -21.78 6.32
CA ASP A 257 -19.61 -22.74 5.39
C ASP A 257 -20.48 -23.00 4.14
N ARG A 258 -21.77 -22.65 4.17
CA ARG A 258 -22.66 -22.68 2.98
C ARG A 258 -22.51 -21.47 2.07
N LEU A 259 -21.88 -20.39 2.54
CA LEU A 259 -21.67 -19.21 1.72
C LEU A 259 -20.68 -19.50 0.59
N HIS A 260 -20.87 -18.85 -0.55
CA HIS A 260 -19.87 -18.86 -1.61
C HIS A 260 -18.52 -18.33 -1.09
N ALA A 261 -17.40 -18.91 -1.55
CA ALA A 261 -16.06 -18.59 -1.05
C ALA A 261 -15.73 -17.09 -1.13
N ALA A 262 -16.23 -16.37 -2.13
CA ALA A 262 -16.08 -14.92 -2.24
C ALA A 262 -16.74 -14.17 -1.07
N VAL A 263 -17.94 -14.57 -0.67
CA VAL A 263 -18.68 -13.98 0.47
C VAL A 263 -17.99 -14.34 1.78
N GLN A 264 -17.56 -15.60 1.93
CA GLN A 264 -16.76 -16.04 3.09
C GLN A 264 -15.51 -15.15 3.29
N ARG A 265 -14.72 -14.95 2.23
CA ARG A 265 -13.53 -14.06 2.26
C ARG A 265 -13.90 -12.65 2.69
N ARG A 266 -15.00 -12.12 2.15
CA ARG A 266 -15.46 -10.77 2.46
C ARG A 266 -15.94 -10.63 3.91
N CYS A 267 -16.63 -11.64 4.45
CA CYS A 267 -17.02 -11.68 5.85
C CYS A 267 -15.80 -11.66 6.77
N ILE A 268 -14.77 -12.48 6.51
CA ILE A 268 -13.54 -12.52 7.30
C ILE A 268 -12.77 -11.19 7.18
N GLN A 269 -12.62 -10.66 5.97
CA GLN A 269 -11.97 -9.37 5.72
C GLN A 269 -12.62 -8.24 6.52
N ARG A 270 -13.95 -8.12 6.50
CA ARG A 270 -14.67 -7.06 7.25
C ARG A 270 -14.48 -7.19 8.75
N GLN A 271 -14.50 -8.42 9.28
CA GLN A 271 -14.23 -8.67 10.70
C GLN A 271 -12.79 -8.29 11.09
N LEU A 272 -11.79 -8.61 10.26
CA LEU A 272 -10.40 -8.19 10.48
C LEU A 272 -10.26 -6.66 10.50
N ILE A 273 -10.87 -5.96 9.53
CA ILE A 273 -10.86 -4.49 9.46
C ILE A 273 -11.48 -3.88 10.72
N ARG A 274 -12.62 -4.41 11.20
CA ARG A 274 -13.26 -3.96 12.46
C ARG A 274 -12.37 -4.16 13.68
N LEU A 275 -11.49 -5.17 13.67
CA LEU A 275 -10.50 -5.43 14.72
C LEU A 275 -9.19 -4.61 14.55
N GLY A 276 -9.13 -3.74 13.53
CA GLY A 276 -7.94 -2.96 13.21
C GLY A 276 -6.77 -3.82 12.73
N VAL A 277 -7.07 -4.93 12.04
CA VAL A 277 -6.09 -5.89 11.52
C VAL A 277 -6.07 -5.80 10.00
N GLU A 278 -4.87 -5.70 9.42
CA GLU A 278 -4.70 -5.69 7.97
C GLU A 278 -5.19 -7.02 7.35
N PRO A 279 -6.09 -6.98 6.36
CA PRO A 279 -6.68 -8.18 5.77
C PRO A 279 -5.82 -8.74 4.63
N ALA A 280 -4.71 -9.41 4.98
CA ALA A 280 -3.87 -10.11 4.01
C ALA A 280 -4.53 -11.39 3.47
N PHE A 281 -4.25 -11.74 2.20
CA PHE A 281 -4.86 -12.89 1.52
C PHE A 281 -4.64 -14.20 2.27
N ASP A 282 -3.39 -14.55 2.59
CA ASP A 282 -3.06 -15.82 3.27
C ASP A 282 -3.72 -15.94 4.64
N ARG A 283 -3.85 -14.81 5.34
CA ARG A 283 -4.54 -14.73 6.64
C ARG A 283 -6.03 -14.99 6.49
N ILE A 284 -6.67 -14.36 5.50
CA ILE A 284 -8.08 -14.59 5.19
C ILE A 284 -8.30 -16.07 4.85
N GLU A 285 -7.46 -16.64 3.97
CA GLU A 285 -7.61 -18.04 3.56
C GLU A 285 -7.38 -19.02 4.73
N THR A 286 -6.42 -18.73 5.62
CA THR A 286 -6.19 -19.55 6.82
C THR A 286 -7.42 -19.54 7.73
N LEU A 287 -7.94 -18.36 8.06
CA LEU A 287 -9.13 -18.22 8.91
C LEU A 287 -10.39 -18.80 8.26
N ARG A 288 -10.52 -18.71 6.93
CA ARG A 288 -11.64 -19.26 6.17
C ARG A 288 -11.64 -20.78 6.17
N THR A 289 -10.52 -21.38 5.77
CA THR A 289 -10.41 -22.83 5.49
C THR A 289 -10.20 -23.69 6.73
N LYS A 290 -9.69 -23.13 7.83
CA LYS A 290 -9.34 -23.89 9.05
C LYS A 290 -10.09 -23.33 10.26
N PRO A 291 -11.40 -23.62 10.41
CA PRO A 291 -12.15 -23.25 11.62
C PRO A 291 -11.45 -23.83 12.84
N GLY A 292 -11.47 -23.11 13.96
CA GLY A 292 -10.84 -23.56 15.19
C GLY A 292 -9.32 -23.29 15.27
N GLN A 293 -8.63 -23.01 14.16
CA GLN A 293 -7.21 -22.71 14.18
C GLN A 293 -6.94 -21.29 14.68
N ALA A 294 -6.06 -21.17 15.67
CA ALA A 294 -5.58 -19.89 16.16
C ALA A 294 -4.51 -19.31 15.21
N VAL A 295 -4.71 -18.07 14.78
CA VAL A 295 -3.83 -17.32 13.89
C VAL A 295 -3.37 -16.06 14.61
N MET A 296 -2.09 -15.98 14.90
CA MET A 296 -1.49 -14.77 15.47
C MET A 296 -1.48 -13.67 14.40
N VAL A 297 -2.18 -12.58 14.66
CA VAL A 297 -2.27 -11.45 13.71
C VAL A 297 -1.35 -10.29 14.09
N ARG A 298 -1.06 -10.13 15.40
CA ARG A 298 -0.02 -9.28 15.98
C ARG A 298 0.30 -9.81 17.40
N PRO A 299 1.41 -9.41 18.06
CA PRO A 299 1.91 -10.09 19.26
C PRO A 299 0.90 -10.22 20.41
N GLU A 300 -0.04 -9.30 20.51
CA GLU A 300 -1.06 -9.23 21.56
C GLU A 300 -2.44 -9.70 21.10
N LEU A 301 -2.54 -10.19 19.85
CA LEU A 301 -3.81 -10.55 19.24
C LEU A 301 -3.68 -11.82 18.41
N THR A 302 -4.31 -12.87 18.93
CA THR A 302 -4.54 -14.13 18.22
C THR A 302 -6.02 -14.26 17.94
N LEU A 303 -6.34 -14.56 16.69
CA LEU A 303 -7.73 -14.70 16.23
C LEU A 303 -7.98 -16.14 15.79
N ARG A 304 -9.21 -16.58 15.95
CA ARG A 304 -9.69 -17.87 15.46
C ARG A 304 -11.06 -17.67 14.84
N ARG A 305 -11.38 -18.44 13.80
CA ARG A 305 -12.75 -18.52 13.29
C ARG A 305 -13.53 -19.59 14.05
N GLY A 306 -14.67 -19.23 14.64
CA GLY A 306 -15.65 -20.16 15.19
C GLY A 306 -16.38 -20.95 14.09
N LYS A 307 -17.16 -21.96 14.48
CA LYS A 307 -18.03 -22.71 13.54
C LYS A 307 -19.12 -21.82 12.94
N ASP A 308 -19.54 -20.80 13.69
CA ASP A 308 -20.46 -19.75 13.26
C ASP A 308 -19.85 -18.75 12.25
N GLY A 309 -18.57 -18.89 11.91
CA GLY A 309 -17.86 -18.00 10.98
C GLY A 309 -17.42 -16.65 11.59
N ARG A 310 -17.65 -16.44 12.89
CA ARG A 310 -17.23 -15.23 13.59
C ARG A 310 -15.76 -15.34 14.01
N LEU A 311 -15.07 -14.21 14.00
CA LEU A 311 -13.70 -14.11 14.51
C LEU A 311 -13.72 -13.83 16.00
N GLU A 312 -13.14 -14.76 16.76
CA GLU A 312 -12.99 -14.66 18.20
C GLU A 312 -11.55 -14.31 18.55
N LYS A 313 -11.37 -13.45 19.55
CA LYS A 313 -10.08 -13.29 20.20
C LYS A 313 -9.86 -14.53 21.05
N VAL A 314 -8.80 -15.27 20.74
CA VAL A 314 -8.36 -16.35 21.61
C VAL A 314 -7.58 -15.68 22.73
N LYS A 315 -8.07 -15.79 23.97
CA LYS A 315 -7.22 -15.54 25.14
C LYS A 315 -6.05 -16.50 24.98
N THR A 316 -4.87 -15.98 24.70
CA THR A 316 -3.65 -16.71 24.97
C THR A 316 -3.68 -16.95 26.47
N GLU A 317 -4.11 -18.14 26.89
CA GLU A 317 -3.76 -18.62 28.22
C GLU A 317 -2.26 -18.40 28.34
N ALA A 318 -1.84 -17.78 29.45
CA ALA A 318 -0.46 -17.72 29.87
C ALA A 318 0.02 -19.15 30.22
N GLY A 319 0.05 -20.01 29.21
CA GLY A 319 0.26 -21.47 29.30
C GLY A 319 0.88 -22.07 28.04
N GLY A 320 1.17 -21.27 27.01
CA GLY A 320 2.35 -21.54 26.18
C GLY A 320 3.60 -21.09 26.97
N PRO A 321 4.76 -21.77 26.86
CA PRO A 321 5.95 -21.36 27.60
C PRO A 321 6.16 -19.87 27.35
N ALA A 322 6.35 -19.11 28.43
CA ALA A 322 6.50 -17.66 28.40
C ALA A 322 7.32 -17.22 27.17
N PRO A 323 6.93 -16.17 26.42
CA PRO A 323 7.84 -15.51 25.51
C PRO A 323 8.95 -14.91 26.37
N GLY A 324 9.98 -15.74 26.58
CA GLY A 324 10.98 -15.60 27.63
C GLY A 324 12.31 -16.20 27.20
N ALA A 325 12.49 -16.33 25.90
CA ALA A 325 13.78 -16.16 25.28
C ALA A 325 13.54 -15.53 23.92
N ASP A 326 13.43 -14.20 23.84
CA ASP A 326 13.69 -13.47 22.58
C ASP A 326 15.06 -13.87 22.00
N ARG A 327 15.91 -14.44 22.86
CA ARG A 327 17.26 -14.90 22.60
C ARG A 327 17.54 -16.18 23.41
N LEU A 328 17.93 -17.27 22.77
CA LEU A 328 18.45 -18.48 23.40
C LEU A 328 19.98 -18.50 23.29
N LYS A 329 20.67 -18.40 24.44
CA LYS A 329 22.12 -18.62 24.51
C LYS A 329 22.40 -20.12 24.44
N VAL A 330 23.24 -20.54 23.50
CA VAL A 330 23.63 -21.94 23.31
C VAL A 330 25.13 -22.04 23.47
N ALA A 331 25.57 -22.73 24.52
CA ALA A 331 26.97 -23.10 24.66
C ALA A 331 27.25 -24.29 23.73
N LEU A 332 28.18 -24.13 22.78
CA LEU A 332 28.61 -25.21 21.88
C LEU A 332 29.63 -26.11 22.59
N THR A 333 29.31 -26.54 23.82
CA THR A 333 30.17 -27.40 24.64
C THR A 333 30.13 -28.85 24.14
N GLY A 334 31.31 -29.49 24.05
CA GLY A 334 31.44 -30.87 23.57
C GLY A 334 31.50 -31.01 22.04
N ARG A 335 31.45 -32.26 21.56
CA ARG A 335 31.56 -32.58 20.11
C ARG A 335 30.25 -32.43 19.33
N SER A 336 29.11 -32.35 20.00
CA SER A 336 27.79 -32.20 19.36
C SER A 336 26.74 -31.74 20.37
N GLY A 337 25.65 -31.17 19.89
CA GLY A 337 24.50 -30.85 20.71
C GLY A 337 23.25 -30.58 19.89
N ARG A 338 22.15 -30.31 20.60
CA ARG A 338 20.87 -29.97 20.00
C ARG A 338 20.14 -28.94 20.85
N CYS A 339 19.35 -28.09 20.21
CA CYS A 339 18.43 -27.17 20.86
C CYS A 339 17.18 -26.97 20.00
N ARG A 340 16.14 -26.39 20.61
CA ARG A 340 14.93 -25.95 19.90
C ARG A 340 14.72 -24.47 20.14
N PHE A 341 14.38 -23.73 19.09
CA PHE A 341 14.09 -22.30 19.17
C PHE A 341 13.03 -21.92 18.12
N ALA A 342 11.98 -21.20 18.53
CA ALA A 342 10.92 -20.69 17.66
C ALA A 342 10.32 -21.75 16.68
N GLY A 343 10.17 -22.99 17.15
CA GLY A 343 9.66 -24.12 16.38
C GLY A 343 10.69 -24.85 15.51
N ALA A 344 11.91 -24.33 15.37
CA ALA A 344 12.99 -25.02 14.67
C ALA A 344 13.79 -25.92 15.62
N GLU A 345 14.12 -27.12 15.15
CA GLU A 345 15.12 -28.00 15.76
C GLU A 345 16.48 -27.77 15.12
N ILE A 346 17.47 -27.44 15.95
CA ILE A 346 18.84 -27.18 15.53
C ILE A 346 19.74 -28.21 16.18
N ARG A 347 20.56 -28.88 15.37
CA ARG A 347 21.56 -29.86 15.80
C ARG A 347 22.91 -29.42 15.27
N TRP A 348 23.95 -29.55 16.09
CA TRP A 348 25.31 -29.26 15.66
C TRP A 348 26.28 -30.38 16.00
N ARG A 349 27.37 -30.45 15.25
CA ARG A 349 28.51 -31.32 15.52
C ARG A 349 29.80 -30.56 15.20
N ILE A 350 30.77 -30.59 16.10
CA ILE A 350 32.11 -30.07 15.87
C ILE A 350 33.03 -31.24 15.54
N SER A 351 33.70 -31.17 14.39
CA SER A 351 34.70 -32.15 13.96
C SER A 351 36.04 -31.47 13.71
N THR A 352 37.13 -32.12 14.08
CA THR A 352 38.48 -31.76 13.64
C THR A 352 38.78 -32.43 12.32
N SER A 353 39.25 -31.66 11.33
CA SER A 353 39.66 -32.18 10.02
C SER A 353 40.76 -31.26 9.49
N ARG A 354 41.91 -31.83 9.12
CA ARG A 354 43.01 -31.08 8.51
C ARG A 354 42.79 -31.02 7.00
N GLY A 355 42.50 -29.82 6.49
CA GLY A 355 42.32 -29.58 5.07
C GLY A 355 41.08 -30.27 4.47
N GLY A 356 40.64 -29.78 3.31
CA GLY A 356 39.55 -30.37 2.55
C GLY A 356 38.68 -29.33 1.85
N ALA A 357 38.17 -29.69 0.68
CA ALA A 357 37.31 -28.84 -0.16
C ALA A 357 36.11 -28.27 0.62
N PRO A 358 35.62 -27.07 0.24
CA PRO A 358 34.41 -26.51 0.83
C PRO A 358 33.23 -27.48 0.67
N PRO A 359 32.40 -27.67 1.70
CA PRO A 359 31.29 -28.61 1.64
C PRO A 359 30.28 -28.19 0.58
N ARG A 360 29.72 -29.18 -0.13
CA ARG A 360 28.62 -28.94 -1.07
C ARG A 360 27.40 -28.42 -0.31
N ARG A 361 26.78 -27.36 -0.84
CA ARG A 361 25.56 -26.76 -0.27
C ARG A 361 24.42 -27.79 -0.25
N ARG A 362 23.79 -27.99 0.90
CA ARG A 362 22.59 -28.82 1.06
C ARG A 362 21.56 -28.08 1.89
N THR A 363 20.31 -28.04 1.43
CA THR A 363 19.22 -27.39 2.17
C THR A 363 19.12 -27.97 3.58
N GLY A 364 19.02 -27.09 4.58
CA GLY A 364 18.97 -27.47 5.99
C GLY A 364 20.31 -27.88 6.61
N ARG A 365 21.44 -27.79 5.88
CA ARG A 365 22.78 -28.12 6.39
C ARG A 365 23.81 -27.09 5.95
N GLU A 366 24.47 -26.49 6.93
CA GLU A 366 25.54 -25.50 6.73
C GLU A 366 26.79 -25.92 7.50
N VAL A 367 27.96 -25.40 7.11
CA VAL A 367 29.22 -25.67 7.80
C VAL A 367 29.99 -24.38 7.98
N PHE A 368 30.44 -24.14 9.21
CA PHE A 368 31.18 -22.94 9.60
C PHE A 368 32.57 -23.30 10.14
N ASP A 369 33.46 -22.32 10.15
CA ASP A 369 34.67 -22.36 10.96
C ASP A 369 34.27 -22.25 12.44
N ALA A 370 34.49 -23.33 13.21
CA ALA A 370 34.05 -23.40 14.60
C ALA A 370 34.81 -22.44 15.52
N ASP A 371 36.08 -22.17 15.20
CA ASP A 371 36.93 -21.29 16.00
C ASP A 371 36.58 -19.82 15.73
N ALA A 372 36.21 -19.48 14.49
CA ALA A 372 35.69 -18.15 14.17
C ALA A 372 34.30 -17.88 14.79
N VAL A 373 33.40 -18.87 14.79
CA VAL A 373 32.06 -18.72 15.41
C VAL A 373 32.15 -18.58 16.93
N GLY A 374 33.04 -19.35 17.56
CA GLY A 374 33.20 -19.37 19.00
C GLY A 374 32.02 -19.98 19.76
N SER A 375 32.04 -19.82 21.08
CA SER A 375 30.98 -20.26 22.00
C SER A 375 30.98 -19.37 23.24
N PRO A 376 29.82 -18.99 23.80
CA PRO A 376 28.46 -19.37 23.38
C PRO A 376 27.97 -18.57 22.17
N ILE A 377 26.97 -19.11 21.48
CA ILE A 377 26.22 -18.40 20.43
C ILE A 377 24.85 -17.96 20.96
N VAL A 378 24.17 -17.10 20.21
CA VAL A 378 22.84 -16.61 20.52
C VAL A 378 21.90 -16.85 19.33
N LEU A 379 20.85 -17.63 19.56
CA LEU A 379 19.72 -17.76 18.63
C LEU A 379 18.66 -16.73 18.97
N ARG A 380 18.17 -15.99 17.99
CA ARG A 380 17.11 -14.98 18.18
C ARG A 380 16.35 -14.73 16.89
N HIS A 381 15.33 -13.87 16.94
CA HIS A 381 14.77 -13.27 15.73
C HIS A 381 15.65 -12.12 15.23
N TRP A 382 15.59 -11.84 13.92
CA TRP A 382 16.30 -10.69 13.34
C TRP A 382 15.76 -9.36 13.91
N GLN A 383 16.59 -8.34 13.94
CA GLN A 383 16.29 -7.01 14.46
C GLN A 383 16.66 -5.93 13.44
N PRO A 384 15.95 -4.79 13.38
CA PRO A 384 16.34 -3.66 12.55
C PRO A 384 17.76 -3.21 12.86
N GLY A 385 18.59 -3.06 11.83
CA GLY A 385 20.01 -2.73 11.99
C GLY A 385 20.95 -3.93 11.84
N ASP A 386 20.45 -5.17 11.97
CA ASP A 386 21.25 -6.37 11.73
C ASP A 386 21.88 -6.35 10.33
N ARG A 387 23.14 -6.76 10.28
CA ARG A 387 23.91 -6.88 9.04
C ARG A 387 24.50 -8.28 8.91
N ILE A 388 24.61 -8.73 7.67
CA ILE A 388 25.37 -9.94 7.32
C ILE A 388 26.12 -9.66 6.02
N GLN A 389 27.26 -10.30 5.82
CA GLN A 389 27.94 -10.36 4.53
C GLN A 389 27.75 -11.77 3.97
N PRO A 390 26.73 -12.04 3.12
CA PRO A 390 26.55 -13.36 2.53
C PRO A 390 27.79 -13.80 1.74
N ILE A 391 28.06 -15.11 1.72
CA ILE A 391 29.19 -15.65 0.94
C ILE A 391 29.16 -15.15 -0.52
N GLY A 392 30.31 -14.68 -0.99
CA GLY A 392 30.52 -14.15 -2.34
C GLY A 392 30.12 -12.68 -2.53
N MET A 393 29.70 -11.97 -1.48
CA MET A 393 29.50 -10.53 -1.52
C MET A 393 30.71 -9.79 -0.94
N ASN A 394 31.10 -8.67 -1.58
CA ASN A 394 32.28 -7.89 -1.16
C ASN A 394 32.03 -6.97 0.06
N ARG A 395 30.77 -6.80 0.49
CA ARG A 395 30.40 -5.92 1.60
C ARG A 395 29.24 -6.46 2.41
N ALA A 396 29.20 -6.14 3.70
CA ALA A 396 28.06 -6.42 4.57
C ALA A 396 26.83 -5.60 4.15
N VAL A 397 25.67 -6.24 4.11
CA VAL A 397 24.37 -5.65 3.79
C VAL A 397 23.44 -5.71 5.00
N LYS A 398 22.46 -4.80 5.09
CA LYS A 398 21.42 -4.90 6.12
C LYS A 398 20.53 -6.09 5.82
N LEU A 399 20.12 -6.84 6.85
CA LEU A 399 19.18 -7.96 6.67
C LEU A 399 17.86 -7.49 6.08
N GLN A 400 17.39 -6.29 6.41
CA GLN A 400 16.18 -5.72 5.82
C GLN A 400 16.27 -5.58 4.30
N ASP A 401 17.42 -5.14 3.79
CA ASP A 401 17.67 -4.96 2.35
C ASP A 401 17.81 -6.34 1.68
N LEU A 402 18.53 -7.26 2.33
CA LEU A 402 18.69 -8.64 1.87
C LEU A 402 17.33 -9.34 1.75
N PHE A 403 16.45 -9.20 2.73
CA PHE A 403 15.10 -9.78 2.72
C PHE A 403 14.23 -9.20 1.62
N THR A 404 14.47 -7.93 1.27
CA THR A 404 13.75 -7.26 0.18
C THR A 404 14.23 -7.79 -1.17
N ASN A 405 15.54 -7.93 -1.36
CA ASN A 405 16.14 -8.46 -2.60
C ASN A 405 15.79 -9.93 -2.84
N GLU A 406 15.84 -10.76 -1.80
CA GLU A 406 15.45 -12.19 -1.84
C GLU A 406 13.92 -12.39 -1.83
N LYS A 407 13.13 -11.31 -1.92
CA LYS A 407 11.65 -11.32 -1.98
C LYS A 407 11.01 -12.10 -0.81
N VAL A 408 11.62 -12.06 0.37
CA VAL A 408 11.07 -12.68 1.58
C VAL A 408 9.79 -11.91 1.98
N PRO A 409 8.63 -12.59 2.10
CA PRO A 409 7.40 -11.95 2.53
C PRO A 409 7.54 -11.28 3.89
N ARG A 410 7.01 -10.06 4.05
CA ARG A 410 7.17 -9.24 5.27
C ARG A 410 6.72 -9.96 6.54
N GLU A 411 5.69 -10.78 6.44
CA GLU A 411 5.14 -11.60 7.53
C GLU A 411 6.12 -12.67 8.00
N ARG A 412 6.82 -13.32 7.06
CA ARG A 412 7.84 -14.32 7.36
C ARG A 412 9.13 -13.73 7.90
N ARG A 413 9.47 -12.48 7.55
CA ARG A 413 10.71 -11.83 8.00
C ARG A 413 10.83 -11.88 9.52
N ARG A 414 9.78 -11.51 10.25
CA ARG A 414 9.79 -11.45 11.73
C ARG A 414 9.94 -12.83 12.39
N SER A 415 9.53 -13.91 11.71
CA SER A 415 9.69 -15.26 12.24
C SER A 415 11.03 -15.92 11.89
N LEU A 416 11.86 -15.30 11.04
CA LEU A 416 13.17 -15.85 10.68
C LEU A 416 14.08 -15.91 11.91
N ILE A 417 14.79 -17.02 12.02
CA ILE A 417 15.77 -17.24 13.08
C ILE A 417 17.14 -16.79 12.56
N VAL A 418 17.88 -16.09 13.40
CA VAL A 418 19.29 -15.76 13.20
C VAL A 418 20.13 -16.37 14.30
N ALA A 419 21.35 -16.78 13.96
CA ALA A 419 22.37 -17.15 14.93
C ALA A 419 23.50 -16.11 14.90
N ALA A 420 23.85 -15.62 16.08
CA ALA A 420 24.89 -14.61 16.28
C ALA A 420 25.96 -15.11 17.26
N THR A 421 27.18 -14.60 17.13
CA THR A 421 28.27 -14.83 18.08
C THR A 421 28.00 -14.12 19.41
N SER A 422 28.84 -14.35 20.43
CA SER A 422 28.80 -13.62 21.70
C SER A 422 29.01 -12.10 21.52
N ALA A 423 29.77 -11.69 20.49
CA ALA A 423 29.99 -10.29 20.12
C ALA A 423 28.79 -9.65 19.39
N GLY A 424 27.81 -10.46 18.97
CA GLY A 424 26.59 -9.98 18.29
C GLY A 424 26.62 -10.08 16.77
N ASP A 425 27.72 -10.55 16.18
CA ASP A 425 27.86 -10.72 14.73
C ASP A 425 26.99 -11.87 14.23
N VAL A 426 26.18 -11.60 13.20
CA VAL A 426 25.28 -12.60 12.61
C VAL A 426 26.05 -13.49 11.65
N PHE A 427 26.14 -14.79 11.95
CA PHE A 427 26.83 -15.76 11.10
C PHE A 427 25.87 -16.63 10.27
N TRP A 428 24.61 -16.77 10.70
CA TRP A 428 23.59 -17.57 10.02
C TRP A 428 22.21 -16.93 10.09
N VAL A 429 21.46 -17.05 8.99
CA VAL A 429 20.04 -16.69 8.89
C VAL A 429 19.30 -17.83 8.22
N GLU A 430 18.14 -18.20 8.77
CA GLU A 430 17.30 -19.27 8.26
C GLU A 430 17.01 -19.14 6.75
N ASN A 431 17.24 -20.23 5.99
CA ASN A 431 17.09 -20.30 4.53
C ASN A 431 17.96 -19.34 3.71
N MET A 432 18.98 -18.70 4.28
CA MET A 432 19.86 -17.78 3.56
C MET A 432 21.28 -18.32 3.42
N ARG A 433 22.08 -17.66 2.56
CA ARG A 433 23.51 -17.92 2.48
C ARG A 433 24.18 -17.54 3.80
N ILE A 434 25.15 -18.36 4.22
CA ILE A 434 25.94 -18.10 5.42
C ILE A 434 26.83 -16.86 5.27
N SER A 435 27.33 -16.35 6.38
CA SER A 435 28.23 -15.20 6.42
C SER A 435 29.64 -15.56 5.91
N GLU A 436 30.20 -14.71 5.05
CA GLU A 436 31.52 -14.79 4.44
C GLU A 436 32.65 -14.91 5.48
N GLN A 437 32.49 -14.25 6.63
CA GLN A 437 33.51 -14.20 7.68
C GLN A 437 33.67 -15.55 8.41
N TYR A 438 32.62 -16.37 8.45
CA TYR A 438 32.55 -17.63 9.21
C TYR A 438 32.60 -18.87 8.31
N LYS A 439 32.90 -18.69 7.03
CA LYS A 439 33.05 -19.80 6.08
C LYS A 439 34.28 -20.64 6.40
N VAL A 440 34.23 -21.92 6.05
CA VAL A 440 35.40 -22.80 6.09
C VAL A 440 36.46 -22.31 5.10
N LYS A 441 37.69 -22.13 5.58
CA LYS A 441 38.89 -21.76 4.81
C LYS A 441 39.86 -22.95 4.76
N PRO A 442 40.88 -22.95 3.88
CA PRO A 442 41.91 -24.00 3.88
C PRO A 442 42.60 -24.20 5.24
N ALA A 443 42.76 -23.12 6.01
CA ALA A 443 43.34 -23.14 7.36
C ALA A 443 42.36 -23.58 8.48
N THR A 444 41.07 -23.76 8.19
CA THR A 444 40.08 -24.14 9.21
C THR A 444 40.34 -25.57 9.70
N VAL A 445 40.66 -25.71 10.99
CA VAL A 445 40.95 -26.99 11.65
C VAL A 445 39.68 -27.60 12.26
N ARG A 446 38.85 -26.77 12.91
CA ARG A 446 37.60 -27.20 13.54
C ARG A 446 36.40 -26.71 12.74
N ARG A 447 35.54 -27.65 12.35
CA ARG A 447 34.34 -27.38 11.53
C ARG A 447 33.08 -27.57 12.37
N LEU A 448 32.23 -26.55 12.39
CA LEU A 448 30.90 -26.59 13.00
C LEU A 448 29.89 -27.00 11.94
N HIS A 449 29.44 -28.24 11.99
CA HIS A 449 28.35 -28.75 11.16
C HIS A 449 27.03 -28.34 11.80
N TRP A 450 26.23 -27.58 11.08
CA TRP A 450 24.97 -26.99 11.54
C TRP A 450 23.80 -27.57 10.75
N HIS A 451 22.92 -28.29 11.42
CA HIS A 451 21.72 -28.85 10.82
C HIS A 451 20.48 -28.23 11.45
N TRP A 452 19.53 -27.79 10.63
CA TRP A 452 18.28 -27.23 11.12
C TRP A 452 17.09 -27.78 10.34
N LYS A 453 15.97 -27.95 11.03
CA LYS A 453 14.67 -28.35 10.48
C LYS A 453 13.58 -27.54 11.16
N ARG A 454 12.65 -27.00 10.38
CA ARG A 454 11.49 -26.25 10.88
C ARG A 454 10.22 -26.82 10.29
#